data_AF-A0A6D0I819-F1
#
_entry.id   AF-A0A6D0I819-F1
#
_cell.length_a   1.000
_cell.length_b   1.000
_cell.length_c   1.000
_cell.angle_alpha   90.00
_cell.angle_beta   90.00
_cell.angle_gamma   90.00
#
_symmetry.space_group_name_H-M   'P 1'
#
loop_
_entity.id
_entity.type
_entity.pdbx_description
1 polymer ?
#
loop_
_entity_poly.entity_id
_entity_poly.type
_entity_poly.pdbx_seq_one_letter_code
_entity_poly.pdbx_strand_id
1 'polypeptide(L)'
;ETDNGEREKAQRRSLAEKLQQEGSEDGHGVVFPAELVRLLDRLEEEIRADRVSSESRAWLAQCGLTVEQLARQVEPEYTPARKAHLYHCDHRGLPLALISEDGNTAWSAEYDEWGNQLNEENPHHVYQPYRLPGQQHDEESGLYYNRHRYYDPLQGRYITQDPMGLKGGWNLYQYPLNPLQQIDPMGLLQTWDDARSGACTGGVCGVLSRIIGPSKFDSTADAALDALKETQNRSLCNDMEYSGIVCKDTNGKYFASKAETDNLRKESYPLKRKCPTGTDRVAAYHTHGADSHGDYVDEFFSSSDKNLVRSKDNNLEAFYLATPDGRFEALNNKGEYIFIRNSVPGLSSVCIPYHD
;
A
#
# COMPACT_ATOMS: atom_id res chain seq x y z
N GLU A 1 4.86 24.69 -13.26
CA GLU A 1 4.22 24.77 -14.59
C GLU A 1 2.99 23.89 -14.60
N THR A 2 1.86 24.38 -15.12
CA THR A 2 0.63 23.60 -15.20
C THR A 2 0.69 22.63 -16.38
N ASP A 3 0.03 21.47 -16.27
CA ASP A 3 -0.05 20.47 -17.35
C ASP A 3 -0.53 21.08 -18.69
N ASN A 4 -1.34 22.14 -18.65
CA ASN A 4 -1.80 22.83 -19.85
C ASN A 4 -0.69 23.62 -20.55
N GLY A 5 0.22 24.26 -19.79
CA GLY A 5 1.35 25.00 -20.38
C GLY A 5 2.38 24.08 -21.03
N GLU A 6 2.61 22.89 -20.46
CA GLU A 6 3.47 21.86 -21.06
C GLU A 6 2.83 21.22 -22.30
N ARG A 7 1.50 21.04 -22.31
CA ARG A 7 0.75 20.55 -23.49
C ARG A 7 0.77 21.53 -24.65
N GLU A 8 0.66 22.83 -24.39
CA GLU A 8 0.77 23.86 -25.43
C GLU A 8 2.18 23.89 -26.04
N LYS A 9 3.23 23.72 -25.23
CA LYS A 9 4.62 23.59 -25.73
C LYS A 9 4.86 22.30 -26.53
N ALA A 10 4.10 21.25 -26.25
CA ALA A 10 4.15 19.98 -26.98
C ALA A 10 3.33 20.00 -28.29
N GLN A 11 2.50 21.03 -28.51
CA GLN A 11 1.71 21.15 -29.72
C GLN A 11 2.60 21.61 -30.88
N ARG A 12 2.85 20.69 -31.83
CA ARG A 12 3.64 20.95 -33.04
C ARG A 12 2.75 20.90 -34.27
N ARG A 13 3.09 21.71 -35.27
CA ARG A 13 2.49 21.61 -36.61
C ARG A 13 3.18 20.52 -37.40
N SER A 14 2.44 19.77 -38.21
CA SER A 14 3.05 18.85 -39.16
C SER A 14 3.81 19.62 -40.25
N LEU A 15 4.72 18.94 -40.93
CA LEU A 15 5.45 19.48 -42.06
C LEU A 15 4.49 19.99 -43.15
N ALA A 16 3.37 19.28 -43.38
CA ALA A 16 2.34 19.72 -44.32
C ALA A 16 1.67 21.02 -43.85
N GLU A 17 1.24 21.10 -42.59
CA GLU A 17 0.58 22.28 -42.02
C GLU A 17 1.49 23.51 -42.07
N LYS A 18 2.77 23.35 -41.74
CA LYS A 18 3.75 24.43 -41.79
C LYS A 18 3.96 24.94 -43.23
N LEU A 19 4.14 24.04 -44.20
CA LEU A 19 4.33 24.42 -45.60
C LEU A 19 3.07 25.05 -46.22
N GLN A 20 1.87 24.61 -45.82
CA GLN A 20 0.60 25.22 -46.24
C GLN A 20 0.44 26.66 -45.73
N GLN A 21 0.94 26.93 -44.53
CA GLN A 21 0.89 28.26 -43.90
C GLN A 21 1.98 29.20 -44.47
N GLU A 22 3.19 28.69 -44.70
CA GLU A 22 4.30 29.49 -45.25
C GLU A 22 4.16 29.78 -46.76
N GLY A 23 3.46 28.93 -47.51
CA GLY A 23 3.17 29.14 -48.94
C GLY A 23 2.09 30.18 -49.24
N SER A 24 1.50 30.80 -48.22
CA SER A 24 0.45 31.81 -48.35
C SER A 24 1.05 33.22 -48.30
N GLU A 25 1.50 33.76 -49.44
CA GLU A 25 2.06 35.12 -49.52
C GLU A 25 1.00 36.23 -49.25
N ASP A 26 -0.30 35.95 -49.45
CA ASP A 26 -1.40 36.93 -49.34
C ASP A 26 -2.42 36.64 -48.20
N GLY A 27 -2.08 35.78 -47.25
CA GLY A 27 -2.97 35.44 -46.12
C GLY A 27 -4.15 34.52 -46.46
N HIS A 28 -4.23 34.00 -47.68
CA HIS A 28 -5.14 32.93 -48.08
C HIS A 28 -4.43 31.57 -47.99
N GLY A 29 -4.76 30.76 -46.98
CA GLY A 29 -4.13 29.47 -46.75
C GLY A 29 -4.17 28.55 -47.97
N VAL A 30 -3.01 28.03 -48.38
CA VAL A 30 -2.92 27.05 -49.47
C VAL A 30 -3.39 25.70 -48.93
N VAL A 31 -4.42 25.12 -49.55
CA VAL A 31 -4.90 23.78 -49.18
C VAL A 31 -4.22 22.73 -50.06
N PHE A 32 -3.39 21.88 -49.45
CA PHE A 32 -2.75 20.78 -50.17
C PHE A 32 -3.74 19.63 -50.43
N PRO A 33 -3.65 18.95 -51.59
CA PRO A 33 -4.38 17.71 -51.83
C PRO A 33 -4.02 16.63 -50.80
N ALA A 34 -4.97 15.77 -50.46
CA ALA A 34 -4.79 14.72 -49.44
C ALA A 34 -3.58 13.79 -49.71
N GLU A 35 -3.30 13.50 -50.97
CA GLU A 35 -2.14 12.68 -51.36
C GLU A 35 -0.81 13.38 -51.05
N LEU A 36 -0.74 14.70 -51.24
CA LEU A 36 0.46 15.48 -50.92
C LEU A 36 0.66 15.56 -49.40
N VAL A 37 -0.42 15.74 -48.63
CA VAL A 37 -0.37 15.71 -47.16
C VAL A 37 0.17 14.36 -46.67
N ARG A 38 -0.35 13.24 -47.17
CA ARG A 38 0.15 11.89 -46.82
C ARG A 38 1.63 11.69 -47.16
N LEU A 39 2.08 12.22 -48.29
CA LEU A 39 3.49 12.16 -48.70
C LEU A 39 4.39 12.96 -47.75
N LEU A 40 3.96 14.17 -47.37
CA LEU A 40 4.68 15.03 -46.44
C LEU A 40 4.70 14.46 -45.01
N ASP A 41 3.60 13.86 -44.55
CA ASP A 41 3.54 13.17 -43.26
C ASP A 41 4.51 11.97 -43.22
N ARG A 42 4.50 11.13 -44.28
CA ARG A 42 5.45 10.01 -44.43
C ARG A 42 6.89 10.51 -44.45
N LEU A 43 7.16 11.60 -45.17
CA LEU A 43 8.51 12.19 -45.26
C LEU A 43 8.96 12.76 -43.92
N GLU A 44 8.07 13.38 -43.15
CA GLU A 44 8.36 13.86 -41.81
C GLU A 44 8.74 12.71 -40.87
N GLU A 45 7.99 11.60 -40.88
CA GLU A 45 8.33 10.39 -40.09
C GLU A 45 9.71 9.84 -40.46
N GLU A 46 9.98 9.74 -41.76
CA GLU A 46 11.25 9.26 -42.30
C GLU A 46 12.43 10.14 -41.93
N ILE A 47 12.26 11.47 -41.95
CA ILE A 47 13.27 12.45 -41.54
C ILE A 47 13.53 12.34 -40.03
N ARG A 48 12.47 12.28 -39.21
CA ARG A 48 12.59 12.14 -37.74
C ARG A 48 13.27 10.83 -37.34
N ALA A 49 13.05 9.76 -38.10
CA ALA A 49 13.68 8.47 -37.87
C ALA A 49 15.11 8.36 -38.44
N ASP A 50 15.65 9.43 -39.04
CA ASP A 50 16.92 9.49 -39.75
C ASP A 50 17.07 8.37 -40.81
N ARG A 51 15.95 8.01 -41.47
CA ARG A 51 15.84 6.86 -42.37
C ARG A 51 14.99 7.17 -43.61
N VAL A 52 15.33 8.25 -44.31
CA VAL A 52 14.63 8.67 -45.55
C VAL A 52 14.82 7.66 -46.68
N SER A 53 13.70 7.16 -47.20
CA SER A 53 13.65 6.10 -48.20
C SER A 53 14.18 6.57 -49.57
N SER A 54 14.60 5.62 -50.41
CA SER A 54 15.07 5.93 -51.77
C SER A 54 13.97 6.54 -52.65
N GLU A 55 12.72 6.12 -52.45
CA GLU A 55 11.54 6.68 -53.11
C GLU A 55 11.35 8.16 -52.74
N SER A 56 11.35 8.48 -51.44
CA SER A 56 11.24 9.85 -50.94
C SER A 56 12.38 10.74 -51.44
N ARG A 57 13.62 10.23 -51.46
CA ARG A 57 14.79 10.95 -52.00
C ARG A 57 14.66 11.23 -53.50
N ALA A 58 14.18 10.25 -54.27
CA ALA A 58 13.97 10.42 -55.71
C ALA A 58 12.87 11.44 -56.00
N TRP A 59 11.77 11.41 -55.24
CA TRP A 59 10.69 12.39 -55.33
C TRP A 59 11.18 13.81 -54.98
N LEU A 60 11.92 13.98 -53.89
CA LEU A 60 12.52 15.27 -53.53
C LEU A 60 13.45 15.80 -54.63
N ALA A 61 14.27 14.93 -55.22
CA ALA A 61 15.16 15.30 -56.32
C ALA A 61 14.40 15.75 -57.57
N GLN A 62 13.27 15.12 -57.90
CA GLN A 62 12.39 15.57 -58.98
C GLN A 62 11.79 16.96 -58.71
N CYS A 63 11.52 17.27 -57.44
CA CYS A 63 11.07 18.59 -57.00
C CYS A 63 12.22 19.61 -56.84
N GLY A 64 13.48 19.23 -57.06
CA GLY A 64 14.64 20.10 -56.87
C GLY A 64 14.97 20.41 -55.40
N LEU A 65 14.49 19.57 -54.47
CA LEU A 65 14.65 19.73 -53.03
C LEU A 65 15.61 18.68 -52.46
N THR A 66 16.26 18.99 -51.34
CA THR A 66 17.08 18.04 -50.59
C THR A 66 16.44 17.65 -49.26
N VAL A 67 16.88 16.52 -48.70
CA VAL A 67 16.44 16.07 -47.37
C VAL A 67 16.79 17.11 -46.31
N GLU A 68 17.97 17.73 -46.39
CA GLU A 68 18.41 18.74 -45.43
C GLU A 68 17.55 20.02 -45.49
N GLN A 69 17.07 20.40 -46.67
CA GLN A 69 16.17 21.54 -46.82
C GLN A 69 14.82 21.27 -46.16
N LEU A 70 14.27 20.06 -46.33
CA LEU A 70 13.01 19.65 -45.71
C LEU A 70 13.17 19.41 -44.20
N ALA A 71 14.29 18.86 -43.76
CA ALA A 71 14.59 18.65 -42.35
C ALA A 71 14.64 19.96 -41.56
N ARG A 72 15.10 21.07 -42.17
CA ARG A 72 15.02 22.41 -41.56
C ARG A 72 13.58 22.91 -41.40
N GLN A 73 12.64 22.37 -42.18
CA GLN A 73 11.24 22.73 -42.07
C GLN A 73 10.50 21.89 -41.03
N VAL A 74 10.97 20.71 -40.68
CA VAL A 74 10.38 19.91 -39.60
C VAL A 74 10.53 20.62 -38.25
N GLU A 75 9.43 20.85 -37.54
CA GLU A 75 9.48 21.45 -36.21
C GLU A 75 10.14 20.48 -35.21
N PRO A 76 11.09 20.96 -34.37
CA PRO A 76 11.78 20.11 -33.40
C PRO A 76 10.77 19.53 -32.40
N GLU A 77 11.05 18.32 -31.93
CA GLU A 77 10.23 17.71 -30.88
C GLU A 77 10.55 18.36 -29.53
N TYR A 78 9.52 18.88 -28.86
CA TYR A 78 9.67 19.37 -27.49
C TYR A 78 9.99 18.18 -26.58
N THR A 79 11.23 18.11 -26.11
CA THR A 79 11.63 17.17 -25.08
C THR A 79 11.69 17.95 -23.76
N PRO A 80 10.76 17.74 -22.82
CA PRO A 80 10.79 18.47 -21.55
C PRO A 80 12.09 18.14 -20.82
N ALA A 81 12.78 19.19 -20.36
CA ALA A 81 13.97 19.04 -19.56
C ALA A 81 13.58 18.38 -18.23
N ARG A 82 14.03 17.15 -18.01
CA ARG A 82 13.80 16.44 -16.75
C ARG A 82 14.83 16.91 -15.74
N LYS A 83 14.35 17.40 -14.59
CA LYS A 83 15.19 17.74 -13.44
C LYS A 83 14.92 16.74 -12.33
N ALA A 84 15.97 16.11 -11.82
CA ALA A 84 15.88 15.28 -10.63
C ALA A 84 16.19 16.10 -9.37
N HIS A 85 15.42 15.83 -8.31
CA HIS A 85 15.69 16.35 -6.98
C HIS A 85 15.63 15.19 -5.98
N LEU A 86 16.56 15.17 -5.03
CA LEU A 86 16.58 14.20 -3.93
C LEU A 86 15.92 14.80 -2.70
N TYR A 87 14.96 14.07 -2.15
CA TYR A 87 14.29 14.45 -0.92
C TYR A 87 15.18 14.18 0.29
N HIS A 88 15.42 15.22 1.07
CA HIS A 88 15.98 15.11 2.41
C HIS A 88 14.85 15.30 3.42
N CYS A 89 14.50 14.25 4.15
CA CYS A 89 13.39 14.26 5.10
C CYS A 89 13.86 14.15 6.55
N ASP A 90 13.04 14.61 7.48
CA ASP A 90 13.21 14.34 8.90
C ASP A 90 12.80 12.89 9.26
N HIS A 91 12.91 12.54 10.55
CA HIS A 91 12.55 11.22 11.07
C HIS A 91 11.05 10.86 10.95
N ARG A 92 10.16 11.84 10.73
CA ARG A 92 8.72 11.64 10.48
C ARG A 92 8.44 11.42 9.01
N GLY A 93 9.43 11.60 8.14
CA GLY A 93 9.30 11.57 6.68
C GLY A 93 8.88 12.91 6.07
N LEU A 94 8.92 14.00 6.84
CA LEU A 94 8.57 15.34 6.35
C LEU A 94 9.73 15.90 5.51
N PRO A 95 9.50 16.33 4.25
CA PRO A 95 10.54 16.94 3.42
C PRO A 95 11.08 18.23 4.02
N LEU A 96 12.38 18.27 4.34
CA LEU A 96 13.07 19.47 4.83
C LEU A 96 13.84 20.20 3.73
N ALA A 97 14.35 19.47 2.74
CA ALA A 97 15.05 20.03 1.61
C ALA A 97 14.94 19.16 0.34
N LEU A 98 15.09 19.81 -0.81
CA LEU A 98 15.30 19.18 -2.10
C LEU A 98 16.69 19.51 -2.60
N ILE A 99 17.48 18.48 -2.86
CA ILE A 99 18.87 18.61 -3.32
C ILE A 99 18.91 18.34 -4.82
N SER A 100 19.53 19.23 -5.59
CA SER A 100 19.74 19.04 -7.03
C SER A 100 20.80 17.97 -7.30
N GLU A 101 20.92 17.54 -8.56
CA GLU A 101 21.96 16.59 -8.99
C GLU A 101 23.40 17.10 -8.73
N ASP A 102 23.57 18.42 -8.71
CA ASP A 102 24.85 19.08 -8.41
C ASP A 102 25.15 19.18 -6.90
N GLY A 103 24.25 18.68 -6.03
CA GLY A 103 24.39 18.73 -4.58
C GLY A 103 23.98 20.06 -3.94
N ASN A 104 23.35 20.97 -4.70
CA ASN A 104 22.88 22.26 -4.18
C ASN A 104 21.46 22.13 -3.61
N THR A 105 21.15 22.89 -2.57
CA THR A 105 19.78 23.01 -2.05
C THR A 105 18.92 23.82 -3.02
N ALA A 106 17.98 23.16 -3.68
CA ALA A 106 17.05 23.79 -4.62
C ALA A 106 15.82 24.39 -3.92
N TRP A 107 15.45 23.79 -2.78
CA TRP A 107 14.31 24.17 -1.94
C TRP A 107 14.55 23.67 -0.51
N SER A 108 14.12 24.44 0.50
CA SER A 108 14.07 23.98 1.89
C SER A 108 12.90 24.62 2.65
N ALA A 109 12.47 23.96 3.72
CA ALA A 109 11.42 24.48 4.58
C ALA A 109 11.56 23.99 6.03
N GLU A 110 11.02 24.79 6.95
CA GLU A 110 10.91 24.49 8.37
C GLU A 110 9.45 24.24 8.74
N TYR A 111 9.22 23.29 9.64
CA TYR A 111 7.87 22.87 10.03
C TYR A 111 7.74 22.65 11.53
N ASP A 112 6.52 22.82 12.05
CA ASP A 112 6.19 22.41 13.41
C ASP A 112 5.88 20.90 13.52
N GLU A 113 5.45 20.46 14.70
CA GLU A 113 5.12 19.06 15.01
C GLU A 113 3.94 18.53 14.20
N TRP A 114 3.02 19.41 13.78
CA TRP A 114 1.79 19.10 13.06
C TRP A 114 1.92 19.26 11.55
N GLY A 115 3.09 19.69 11.07
CA GLY A 115 3.39 19.86 9.66
C GLY A 115 3.01 21.24 9.11
N ASN A 116 2.72 22.24 9.96
CA ASN A 116 2.57 23.63 9.50
C ASN A 116 3.92 24.13 9.00
N GLN A 117 3.95 24.68 7.79
CA GLN A 117 5.15 25.30 7.24
C GLN A 117 5.39 26.64 7.92
N LEU A 118 6.49 26.75 8.66
CA LEU A 118 6.88 27.96 9.40
C LEU A 118 7.71 28.91 8.53
N ASN A 119 8.59 28.34 7.71
CA ASN A 119 9.46 29.08 6.81
C ASN A 119 9.74 28.26 5.54
N GLU A 120 10.07 28.95 4.45
CA GLU A 120 10.46 28.34 3.17
C GLU A 120 11.52 29.17 2.46
N GLU A 121 12.55 28.48 1.96
CA GLU A 121 13.51 29.04 1.01
C GLU A 121 13.33 28.33 -0.34
N ASN A 122 12.77 29.06 -1.31
CA ASN A 122 12.47 28.53 -2.64
C ASN A 122 12.95 29.47 -3.76
N PRO A 123 14.28 29.69 -3.89
CA PRO A 123 14.83 30.63 -4.88
C PRO A 123 14.60 30.19 -6.34
N HIS A 124 14.27 28.92 -6.56
CA HIS A 124 14.09 28.34 -7.89
C HIS A 124 12.63 28.03 -8.25
N HIS A 125 11.67 28.45 -7.41
CA HIS A 125 10.23 28.22 -7.60
C HIS A 125 9.90 26.73 -7.87
N VAL A 126 10.55 25.84 -7.13
CA VAL A 126 10.33 24.39 -7.20
C VAL A 126 8.93 24.09 -6.67
N TYR A 127 8.13 23.39 -7.46
CA TYR A 127 6.83 22.90 -7.03
C TYR A 127 7.02 21.69 -6.12
N GLN A 128 6.68 21.87 -4.84
CA GLN A 128 6.82 20.84 -3.81
C GLN A 128 5.60 20.82 -2.87
N PRO A 129 4.55 20.05 -3.22
CA PRO A 129 3.33 19.97 -2.44
C PRO A 129 3.41 18.96 -1.28
N TYR A 130 4.39 18.05 -1.24
CA TYR A 130 4.36 16.96 -0.25
C TYR A 130 4.60 17.48 1.17
N ARG A 131 3.90 16.85 2.12
CA ARG A 131 3.95 17.16 3.56
C ARG A 131 4.28 15.88 4.34
N LEU A 132 3.61 15.61 5.46
CA LEU A 132 3.79 14.35 6.19
C LEU A 132 3.43 13.15 5.27
N PRO A 133 3.88 11.93 5.59
CA PRO A 133 3.66 10.77 4.74
C PRO A 133 2.20 10.60 4.28
N GLY A 134 1.99 10.51 2.97
CA GLY A 134 0.66 10.39 2.34
C GLY A 134 -0.02 11.73 2.01
N GLN A 135 0.54 12.85 2.48
CA GLN A 135 -0.10 14.17 2.39
C GLN A 135 0.45 15.05 1.27
N GLN A 136 -0.46 15.77 0.61
CA GLN A 136 -0.17 16.82 -0.38
C GLN A 136 -0.88 18.11 0.01
N HIS A 137 -0.17 19.23 0.00
CA HIS A 137 -0.74 20.54 0.27
C HIS A 137 -1.63 20.98 -0.89
N ASP A 138 -2.89 21.26 -0.56
CA ASP A 138 -3.85 21.93 -1.41
C ASP A 138 -3.79 23.43 -1.12
N GLU A 139 -3.22 24.18 -2.06
CA GLU A 139 -3.00 25.63 -1.93
C GLU A 139 -4.33 26.42 -1.89
N GLU A 140 -5.38 25.93 -2.55
CA GLU A 140 -6.67 26.62 -2.60
C GLU A 140 -7.35 26.62 -1.23
N SER A 141 -7.29 25.48 -0.53
CA SER A 141 -7.94 25.32 0.77
C SER A 141 -7.00 25.56 1.97
N GLY A 142 -5.68 25.50 1.76
CA GLY A 142 -4.67 25.47 2.83
C GLY A 142 -4.68 24.18 3.65
N LEU A 143 -5.34 23.12 3.15
CA LEU A 143 -5.45 21.82 3.83
C LEU A 143 -4.50 20.82 3.18
N TYR A 144 -4.22 19.73 3.89
CA TYR A 144 -3.39 18.66 3.35
C TYR A 144 -4.27 17.47 2.95
N TYR A 145 -4.34 17.20 1.65
CA TYR A 145 -5.01 16.03 1.11
C TYR A 145 -4.22 14.76 1.46
N ASN A 146 -4.84 13.84 2.20
CA ASN A 146 -4.29 12.55 2.59
C ASN A 146 -5.21 11.42 2.10
N ARG A 147 -5.18 11.16 0.79
CA ARG A 147 -5.95 10.11 0.10
C ARG A 147 -7.45 10.13 0.42
N HIS A 148 -7.86 9.52 1.52
CA HIS A 148 -9.25 9.40 1.93
C HIS A 148 -9.80 10.62 2.66
N ARG A 149 -8.93 11.52 3.17
CA ARG A 149 -9.33 12.63 4.02
C ARG A 149 -8.50 13.89 3.79
N TYR A 150 -9.03 15.03 4.20
CA TYR A 150 -8.29 16.28 4.33
C TYR A 150 -7.89 16.51 5.78
N TYR A 151 -6.62 16.83 5.99
CA TYR A 151 -6.00 17.15 7.27
C TYR A 151 -5.82 18.67 7.41
N ASP A 152 -6.23 19.20 8.55
CA ASP A 152 -6.00 20.59 8.95
C ASP A 152 -4.79 20.63 9.90
N PRO A 153 -3.63 21.16 9.45
CA PRO A 153 -2.43 21.22 10.26
C PRO A 153 -2.53 22.23 11.41
N LEU A 154 -3.39 23.26 11.31
CA LEU A 154 -3.60 24.22 12.40
C LEU A 154 -4.34 23.59 13.58
N GLN A 155 -5.20 22.61 13.30
CA GLN A 155 -5.95 21.87 14.31
C GLN A 155 -5.29 20.53 14.70
N GLY A 156 -4.29 20.08 13.94
CA GLY A 156 -3.65 18.78 14.12
C GLY A 156 -4.60 17.60 13.89
N ARG A 157 -5.56 17.71 12.96
CA ARG A 157 -6.66 16.72 12.83
C ARG A 157 -7.29 16.67 11.44
N TYR A 158 -8.05 15.60 11.15
CA TYR A 158 -8.86 15.52 9.94
C TYR A 158 -10.14 16.33 10.05
N ILE A 159 -10.58 16.94 8.95
CA ILE A 159 -11.83 17.73 8.89
C ILE A 159 -13.07 16.90 8.56
N THR A 160 -12.89 15.63 8.18
CA THR A 160 -13.95 14.67 7.88
C THR A 160 -13.82 13.43 8.74
N GLN A 161 -14.95 12.76 9.00
CA GLN A 161 -14.98 11.52 9.76
C GLN A 161 -14.22 10.40 9.03
N ASP A 162 -13.57 9.53 9.78
CA ASP A 162 -12.91 8.35 9.27
C ASP A 162 -13.89 7.48 8.46
N PRO A 163 -13.63 7.20 7.17
CA PRO A 163 -14.50 6.37 6.34
C PRO A 163 -14.68 4.95 6.86
N MET A 164 -13.73 4.44 7.65
CA MET A 164 -13.85 3.15 8.33
C MET A 164 -14.74 3.21 9.59
N GLY A 165 -15.27 4.39 9.93
CA GLY A 165 -16.12 4.62 11.08
C GLY A 165 -15.40 4.25 12.38
N LEU A 166 -16.09 3.55 13.27
CA LEU A 166 -15.52 3.12 14.56
C LEU A 166 -14.36 2.13 14.41
N LYS A 167 -14.10 1.54 13.23
CA LYS A 167 -12.89 0.75 13.01
C LYS A 167 -11.63 1.62 12.92
N GLY A 168 -11.77 2.93 12.65
CA GLY A 168 -10.66 3.87 12.56
C GLY A 168 -10.43 4.72 13.81
N GLY A 169 -11.25 4.60 14.87
CA GLY A 169 -11.17 5.59 15.95
C GLY A 169 -12.47 5.81 16.72
N TRP A 170 -12.38 6.17 18.02
CA TRP A 170 -13.53 6.79 18.72
C TRP A 170 -13.60 8.26 18.29
N ASN A 171 -12.43 8.87 18.13
CA ASN A 171 -12.29 10.20 17.57
C ASN A 171 -12.15 10.06 16.05
N LEU A 172 -13.30 10.15 15.36
CA LEU A 172 -13.39 10.00 13.90
C LEU A 172 -12.57 11.05 13.12
N TYR A 173 -12.09 12.09 13.80
CA TYR A 173 -11.32 13.19 13.22
C TYR A 173 -9.84 13.11 13.58
N GLN A 174 -9.39 12.04 14.21
CA GLN A 174 -8.06 11.96 14.80
C GLN A 174 -6.95 11.75 13.76
N TYR A 175 -5.92 12.59 13.83
CA TYR A 175 -4.57 12.26 13.36
C TYR A 175 -3.76 11.68 14.55
N PRO A 176 -2.79 10.76 14.34
CA PRO A 176 -2.07 10.10 15.44
C PRO A 176 -1.59 11.06 16.54
N LEU A 177 -1.87 10.74 17.82
CA LEU A 177 -1.56 11.58 19.00
C LEU A 177 -0.06 11.76 19.25
N ASN A 178 0.78 10.93 18.63
CA ASN A 178 2.22 11.05 18.68
C ASN A 178 2.79 10.93 17.27
N PRO A 179 2.82 12.03 16.49
CA PRO A 179 3.34 12.02 15.13
C PRO A 179 4.85 11.70 15.05
N LEU A 180 5.55 11.69 16.20
CA LEU A 180 6.96 11.27 16.29
C LEU A 180 7.12 9.74 16.38
N GLN A 181 6.08 9.00 16.78
CA GLN A 181 6.11 7.53 16.91
C GLN A 181 5.13 6.81 16.00
N GLN A 182 4.09 7.48 15.51
CA GLN A 182 3.02 6.91 14.68
C GLN A 182 2.68 7.87 13.56
N ILE A 183 2.65 7.36 12.34
CA ILE A 183 2.20 8.08 11.14
C ILE A 183 0.94 7.39 10.60
N ASP A 184 0.13 8.12 9.83
CA ASP A 184 -1.08 7.60 9.19
C ASP A 184 -0.98 7.78 7.65
N PRO A 185 -0.22 6.91 6.95
CA PRO A 185 0.05 7.06 5.51
C PRO A 185 -1.17 6.84 4.62
N MET A 186 -2.23 6.22 5.16
CA MET A 186 -3.45 5.88 4.42
C MET A 186 -4.62 6.79 4.79
N GLY A 187 -4.50 7.58 5.84
CA GLY A 187 -5.63 8.32 6.37
C GLY A 187 -6.62 7.44 7.12
N LEU A 188 -6.18 6.32 7.72
CA LEU A 188 -6.98 5.31 8.43
C LEU A 188 -6.21 4.83 9.69
N LEU A 189 -6.70 5.13 10.89
CA LEU A 189 -5.99 4.80 12.14
C LEU A 189 -6.25 3.34 12.58
N GLN A 190 -5.21 2.51 12.72
CA GLN A 190 -5.31 1.05 12.92
C GLN A 190 -5.43 0.58 14.39
N THR A 191 -5.48 1.51 15.36
CA THR A 191 -5.43 1.20 16.80
C THR A 191 -6.60 0.33 17.30
N TRP A 192 -7.70 0.28 16.56
CA TRP A 192 -8.92 -0.44 16.92
C TRP A 192 -8.93 -1.91 16.54
N ASP A 193 -8.25 -2.28 15.47
CA ASP A 193 -8.13 -3.70 15.09
C ASP A 193 -7.31 -4.46 16.12
N ASP A 194 -6.30 -3.81 16.71
CA ASP A 194 -5.47 -4.41 17.76
C ASP A 194 -6.20 -4.48 19.11
N ALA A 195 -7.07 -3.51 19.41
CA ALA A 195 -7.93 -3.55 20.59
C ALA A 195 -9.05 -4.61 20.47
N ARG A 196 -9.68 -4.71 19.28
CA ARG A 196 -10.72 -5.71 18.97
C ARG A 196 -10.17 -7.13 18.96
N SER A 197 -8.94 -7.30 18.48
CA SER A 197 -8.29 -8.62 18.41
C SER A 197 -7.56 -9.00 19.71
N GLY A 198 -7.50 -8.10 20.69
CA GLY A 198 -6.83 -8.33 21.97
C GLY A 198 -5.30 -8.42 21.89
N ALA A 199 -4.69 -8.02 20.77
CA ALA A 199 -3.25 -8.07 20.53
C ALA A 199 -2.47 -7.07 21.42
N CYS A 200 -3.08 -5.94 21.76
CA CYS A 200 -2.47 -4.93 22.61
C CYS A 200 -2.83 -5.13 24.09
N THR A 201 -1.81 -5.15 24.97
CA THR A 201 -1.99 -5.40 26.42
C THR A 201 -1.57 -4.22 27.30
N GLY A 202 -1.01 -3.15 26.73
CA GLY A 202 -0.51 -1.98 27.45
C GLY A 202 -1.33 -0.70 27.23
N GLY A 203 -1.24 0.22 28.20
CA GLY A 203 -1.79 1.58 28.09
C GLY A 203 -3.30 1.66 27.86
N VAL A 204 -3.73 2.70 27.16
CA VAL A 204 -5.15 2.94 26.80
C VAL A 204 -5.72 1.76 25.98
N CYS A 205 -4.91 1.14 25.14
CA CYS A 205 -5.30 -0.02 24.32
C CYS A 205 -5.69 -1.24 25.19
N GLY A 206 -4.93 -1.52 26.26
CA GLY A 206 -5.27 -2.59 27.21
C GLY A 206 -6.56 -2.34 27.99
N VAL A 207 -6.91 -1.08 28.27
CA VAL A 207 -8.21 -0.71 28.87
C VAL A 207 -9.34 -0.94 27.86
N LEU A 208 -9.15 -0.53 26.60
CA LEU A 208 -10.16 -0.65 25.55
C LEU A 208 -10.43 -2.11 25.15
N SER A 209 -9.39 -2.96 25.09
CA SER A 209 -9.51 -4.40 24.85
C SER A 209 -10.45 -5.11 25.85
N ARG A 210 -10.71 -4.54 27.03
CA ARG A 210 -11.70 -5.09 27.98
C ARG A 210 -13.16 -4.74 27.62
N ILE A 211 -13.38 -3.66 26.89
CA ILE A 211 -14.71 -3.12 26.57
C ILE A 211 -15.16 -3.57 25.17
N ILE A 212 -14.25 -3.49 24.19
CA ILE A 212 -14.51 -3.79 22.78
C ILE A 212 -13.72 -5.00 22.27
N GLY A 213 -13.16 -5.77 23.20
CA GLY A 213 -12.28 -6.89 22.91
C GLY A 213 -12.92 -8.00 22.11
N PRO A 214 -12.14 -9.07 21.85
CA PRO A 214 -12.58 -10.16 20.99
C PRO A 214 -13.85 -10.81 21.53
N SER A 215 -14.62 -11.40 20.60
CA SER A 215 -15.80 -12.19 20.89
C SER A 215 -15.53 -13.18 22.02
N LYS A 216 -16.50 -13.29 22.94
CA LYS A 216 -16.41 -14.15 24.13
C LYS A 216 -17.21 -15.42 23.91
N PHE A 217 -16.62 -16.56 24.23
CA PHE A 217 -17.17 -17.88 23.99
C PHE A 217 -17.27 -18.71 25.26
N ASP A 218 -18.11 -19.74 25.24
CA ASP A 218 -18.30 -20.68 26.35
C ASP A 218 -17.26 -21.80 26.40
N SER A 219 -16.50 -22.00 25.32
CA SER A 219 -15.44 -23.01 25.26
C SER A 219 -14.18 -22.49 24.57
N THR A 220 -13.04 -23.09 24.92
CA THR A 220 -11.75 -22.85 24.25
C THR A 220 -11.81 -23.24 22.77
N ALA A 221 -12.57 -24.27 22.43
CA ALA A 221 -12.71 -24.77 21.07
C ALA A 221 -13.47 -23.76 20.18
N ASP A 222 -14.53 -23.13 20.69
CA ASP A 222 -15.28 -22.13 19.93
C ASP A 222 -14.46 -20.86 19.71
N ALA A 223 -13.74 -20.40 20.74
CA ALA A 223 -12.83 -19.26 20.63
C ALA A 223 -11.69 -19.51 19.63
N ALA A 224 -11.09 -20.70 19.67
CA ALA A 224 -10.05 -21.08 18.71
C ALA A 224 -10.62 -21.21 17.29
N LEU A 225 -11.78 -21.84 17.13
CA LEU A 225 -12.41 -22.02 15.82
C LEU A 225 -12.75 -20.68 15.17
N ASP A 226 -13.28 -19.72 15.93
CA ASP A 226 -13.57 -18.37 15.43
C ASP A 226 -12.31 -17.69 14.87
N ALA A 227 -11.21 -17.70 15.63
CA ALA A 227 -9.96 -17.12 15.17
C ALA A 227 -9.35 -17.87 13.97
N LEU A 228 -9.46 -19.19 13.93
CA LEU A 228 -9.00 -20.00 12.80
C LEU A 228 -9.77 -19.68 11.53
N LYS A 229 -11.09 -19.47 11.61
CA LYS A 229 -11.92 -19.07 10.45
C LYS A 229 -11.49 -17.74 9.86
N GLU A 230 -11.16 -16.76 10.70
CA GLU A 230 -10.66 -15.46 10.25
C GLU A 230 -9.25 -15.56 9.63
N THR A 231 -8.45 -16.52 10.08
CA THR A 231 -7.02 -16.59 9.75
C THR A 231 -6.72 -17.50 8.56
N GLN A 232 -7.49 -18.59 8.39
CA GLN A 232 -7.15 -19.68 7.48
C GLN A 232 -6.98 -19.22 6.03
N ASN A 233 -7.86 -18.33 5.52
CA ASN A 233 -7.72 -17.83 4.16
C ASN A 233 -6.38 -17.12 3.93
N ARG A 234 -5.94 -16.31 4.92
CA ARG A 234 -4.67 -15.61 4.87
C ARG A 234 -3.48 -16.57 4.95
N SER A 235 -3.59 -17.61 5.79
CA SER A 235 -2.60 -18.67 5.92
C SER A 235 -2.36 -19.39 4.58
N LEU A 236 -3.45 -19.78 3.90
CA LEU A 236 -3.42 -20.41 2.58
C LEU A 236 -2.87 -19.50 1.49
N CYS A 237 -3.36 -18.26 1.40
CA CYS A 237 -2.93 -17.35 0.33
C CYS A 237 -1.47 -16.93 0.43
N ASN A 238 -0.92 -16.88 1.65
CA ASN A 238 0.46 -16.49 1.88
C ASN A 238 1.42 -17.69 1.98
N ASP A 239 0.89 -18.91 2.03
CA ASP A 239 1.66 -20.13 2.32
C ASP A 239 2.52 -19.97 3.60
N MET A 240 1.87 -19.55 4.68
CA MET A 240 2.53 -19.26 5.96
C MET A 240 1.69 -19.72 7.14
N GLU A 241 2.34 -20.30 8.15
CA GLU A 241 1.67 -20.59 9.42
C GLU A 241 1.38 -19.32 10.23
N TYR A 242 0.15 -19.27 10.73
CA TYR A 242 -0.28 -18.31 11.74
C TYR A 242 -0.72 -19.07 12.98
N SER A 243 -0.21 -18.65 14.15
CA SER A 243 -0.59 -19.21 15.44
C SER A 243 -1.42 -18.20 16.25
N GLY A 244 -1.76 -18.51 17.50
CA GLY A 244 -2.34 -17.62 18.50
C GLY A 244 -2.65 -18.34 19.81
N ILE A 245 -3.15 -17.59 20.80
CA ILE A 245 -3.50 -18.13 22.11
C ILE A 245 -4.97 -17.90 22.43
N VAL A 246 -5.53 -18.77 23.26
CA VAL A 246 -6.84 -18.62 23.87
C VAL A 246 -6.67 -18.26 25.34
N CYS A 247 -7.37 -17.21 25.74
CA CYS A 247 -7.35 -16.65 27.08
C CYS A 247 -8.72 -16.84 27.74
N LYS A 248 -8.71 -17.05 29.05
CA LYS A 248 -9.91 -17.12 29.90
C LYS A 248 -10.01 -15.84 30.73
N ASP A 249 -11.15 -15.17 30.65
CA ASP A 249 -11.41 -13.98 31.47
C ASP A 249 -11.94 -14.32 32.87
N THR A 250 -12.06 -13.29 33.71
CA THR A 250 -12.51 -13.41 35.10
C THR A 250 -13.95 -13.89 35.24
N ASN A 251 -14.76 -13.81 34.17
CA ASN A 251 -16.14 -14.30 34.14
C ASN A 251 -16.21 -15.75 33.64
N GLY A 252 -15.06 -16.38 33.38
CA GLY A 252 -14.96 -17.75 32.89
C GLY A 252 -15.24 -17.90 31.39
N LYS A 253 -15.31 -16.80 30.63
CA LYS A 253 -15.48 -16.84 29.17
C LYS A 253 -14.12 -16.88 28.46
N TYR A 254 -14.12 -17.41 27.25
CA TYR A 254 -12.93 -17.66 26.44
C TYR A 254 -12.85 -16.72 25.25
N PHE A 255 -11.64 -16.32 24.85
CA PHE A 255 -11.41 -15.52 23.66
C PHE A 255 -10.02 -15.79 23.09
N ALA A 256 -9.88 -15.63 21.78
CA ALA A 256 -8.61 -15.80 21.09
C ALA A 256 -7.90 -14.45 20.91
N SER A 257 -6.57 -14.45 21.00
CA SER A 257 -5.74 -13.33 20.52
C SER A 257 -5.80 -13.27 19.00
N LYS A 258 -5.44 -12.14 18.39
CA LYS A 258 -5.12 -12.05 16.95
C LYS A 258 -4.13 -13.14 16.54
N ALA A 259 -4.31 -13.67 15.33
CA ALA A 259 -3.33 -14.55 14.72
C ALA A 259 -2.19 -13.75 14.07
N GLU A 260 -0.95 -14.17 14.33
CA GLU A 260 0.27 -13.56 13.82
C GLU A 260 1.17 -14.66 13.25
N THR A 261 2.11 -14.25 12.39
CA THR A 261 3.14 -15.13 11.84
C THR A 261 4.50 -14.61 12.28
N ASP A 262 5.45 -15.52 12.51
CA ASP A 262 6.85 -15.17 12.80
C ASP A 262 7.63 -14.85 11.50
N ASN A 263 6.93 -14.63 10.38
CA ASN A 263 7.47 -14.54 9.00
C ASN A 263 8.30 -15.77 8.60
N LEU A 264 8.05 -16.88 9.27
CA LEU A 264 8.58 -18.17 8.93
C LEU A 264 7.46 -18.94 8.24
N ARG A 265 7.76 -19.51 7.07
CA ARG A 265 6.86 -20.47 6.42
C ARG A 265 6.59 -21.69 7.32
N LYS A 266 7.52 -21.96 8.22
CA LYS A 266 7.60 -23.15 9.06
C LYS A 266 7.71 -22.70 10.52
N GLU A 267 6.75 -23.08 11.35
CA GLU A 267 6.74 -22.90 12.80
C GLU A 267 6.48 -21.46 13.28
N SER A 268 5.20 -21.12 13.38
CA SER A 268 4.78 -19.98 14.20
C SER A 268 4.60 -20.40 15.66
N TYR A 269 5.24 -19.70 16.60
CA TYR A 269 5.20 -20.09 18.01
C TYR A 269 4.11 -19.32 18.78
N PRO A 270 2.97 -19.95 19.14
CA PRO A 270 1.86 -19.25 19.82
C PRO A 270 2.26 -18.65 21.16
N LEU A 271 3.23 -19.26 21.85
CA LEU A 271 3.59 -18.92 23.23
C LEU A 271 4.33 -17.59 23.42
N LYS A 272 4.84 -16.98 22.34
CA LYS A 272 5.40 -15.62 22.41
C LYS A 272 4.34 -14.59 22.81
N ARG A 273 3.06 -14.93 22.62
CA ARG A 273 1.92 -14.05 22.87
C ARG A 273 1.49 -14.12 24.31
N LYS A 274 1.00 -12.99 24.80
CA LYS A 274 0.56 -12.83 26.19
C LYS A 274 -0.91 -12.50 26.23
N CYS A 275 -1.63 -13.18 27.13
CA CYS A 275 -2.99 -12.81 27.45
C CYS A 275 -3.02 -11.44 28.14
N PRO A 276 -4.10 -10.65 27.98
CA PRO A 276 -4.29 -9.42 28.72
C PRO A 276 -4.15 -9.60 30.24
N THR A 277 -3.68 -8.56 30.93
CA THR A 277 -3.50 -8.59 32.39
C THR A 277 -4.81 -8.93 33.10
N GLY A 278 -4.77 -9.96 33.95
CA GLY A 278 -5.93 -10.47 34.69
C GLY A 278 -6.71 -11.56 33.95
N THR A 279 -6.15 -12.12 32.88
CA THR A 279 -6.73 -13.28 32.16
C THR A 279 -5.69 -14.39 32.07
N ASP A 280 -6.16 -15.64 32.06
CA ASP A 280 -5.31 -16.82 32.07
C ASP A 280 -5.15 -17.38 30.67
N ARG A 281 -3.92 -17.72 30.27
CA ARG A 281 -3.69 -18.48 29.05
C ARG A 281 -4.10 -19.93 29.30
N VAL A 282 -5.01 -20.44 28.47
CA VAL A 282 -5.61 -21.77 28.67
C VAL A 282 -5.43 -22.69 27.47
N ALA A 283 -5.32 -22.16 26.26
CA ALA A 283 -5.07 -22.96 25.07
C ALA A 283 -4.26 -22.18 24.02
N ALA A 284 -3.82 -22.88 22.99
CA ALA A 284 -3.19 -22.30 21.81
C ALA A 284 -3.90 -22.77 20.55
N TYR A 285 -3.69 -22.08 19.44
CA TYR A 285 -4.17 -22.50 18.13
C TYR A 285 -3.16 -22.16 17.04
N HIS A 286 -3.16 -22.89 15.93
CA HIS A 286 -2.42 -22.52 14.72
C HIS A 286 -3.06 -23.05 13.44
N THR A 287 -2.57 -22.52 12.33
CA THR A 287 -2.96 -22.88 10.96
C THR A 287 -1.75 -23.45 10.24
N HIS A 288 -1.98 -24.31 9.25
CA HIS A 288 -0.96 -24.70 8.27
C HIS A 288 -1.15 -23.93 6.94
N GLY A 289 -0.04 -23.67 6.23
CA GLY A 289 -0.01 -23.05 4.89
C GLY A 289 -0.52 -23.98 3.78
N ALA A 290 -0.45 -23.55 2.51
CA ALA A 290 -1.09 -24.27 1.40
C ALA A 290 -0.31 -25.49 0.88
N ASP A 291 1.02 -25.52 1.04
CA ASP A 291 1.88 -26.64 0.60
C ASP A 291 3.16 -26.73 1.46
N SER A 292 3.43 -27.86 2.15
CA SER A 292 4.72 -28.03 2.85
C SER A 292 5.88 -28.54 2.00
N HIS A 293 5.71 -28.69 0.69
CA HIS A 293 6.74 -29.22 -0.23
C HIS A 293 7.29 -30.59 0.20
N GLY A 294 6.48 -31.42 0.86
CA GLY A 294 6.81 -32.80 1.22
C GLY A 294 7.59 -32.98 2.53
N ASP A 295 7.73 -31.93 3.34
CA ASP A 295 8.44 -32.00 4.63
C ASP A 295 7.52 -32.35 5.82
N TYR A 296 6.19 -32.13 5.69
CA TYR A 296 5.21 -32.46 6.72
C TYR A 296 4.01 -33.23 6.15
N VAL A 297 3.40 -34.06 6.99
CA VAL A 297 1.99 -34.45 6.80
C VAL A 297 1.16 -33.25 7.26
N ASP A 298 0.84 -32.35 6.33
CA ASP A 298 0.15 -31.04 6.53
C ASP A 298 -1.23 -31.13 7.18
N GLU A 299 -1.63 -32.37 7.43
CA GLU A 299 -2.90 -32.77 7.95
C GLU A 299 -2.85 -33.08 9.46
N PHE A 300 -1.70 -33.01 10.15
CA PHE A 300 -1.66 -33.39 11.57
C PHE A 300 -0.70 -32.54 12.38
N PHE A 301 -0.94 -32.49 13.70
CA PHE A 301 0.00 -31.92 14.65
C PHE A 301 1.38 -32.56 14.56
N SER A 302 2.40 -31.70 14.45
CA SER A 302 3.80 -32.09 14.43
C SER A 302 4.26 -32.66 15.78
N SER A 303 5.43 -33.30 15.79
CA SER A 303 6.08 -33.72 17.04
C SER A 303 6.37 -32.52 17.96
N SER A 304 6.72 -31.37 17.38
CA SER A 304 6.95 -30.11 18.09
C SER A 304 5.68 -29.64 18.79
N ASP A 305 4.52 -29.73 18.12
CA ASP A 305 3.23 -29.35 18.69
C ASP A 305 2.84 -30.22 19.88
N LYS A 306 3.06 -31.53 19.75
CA LYS A 306 2.81 -32.49 20.85
C LYS A 306 3.72 -32.22 22.04
N ASN A 307 4.97 -31.82 21.82
CA ASN A 307 5.88 -31.43 22.90
C ASN A 307 5.44 -30.11 23.55
N LEU A 308 4.96 -29.16 22.74
CA LEU A 308 4.47 -27.87 23.21
C LEU A 308 3.30 -28.02 24.19
N VAL A 309 2.29 -28.82 23.81
CA VAL A 309 1.09 -29.01 24.64
C VAL A 309 1.33 -29.88 25.87
N ARG A 310 2.32 -30.78 25.83
CA ARG A 310 2.72 -31.63 26.97
C ARG A 310 3.56 -30.91 28.03
N SER A 311 4.22 -29.81 27.66
CA SER A 311 5.07 -29.08 28.59
C SER A 311 4.24 -28.44 29.68
N LYS A 312 4.51 -28.81 30.93
CA LYS A 312 3.87 -28.21 32.11
C LYS A 312 4.18 -26.72 32.26
N ASP A 313 5.33 -26.27 31.74
CA ASP A 313 5.73 -24.86 31.77
C ASP A 313 4.80 -23.98 30.92
N ASN A 314 4.14 -24.58 29.92
CA ASN A 314 3.23 -23.87 29.02
C ASN A 314 1.81 -23.76 29.59
N ASN A 315 1.42 -24.70 30.45
CA ASN A 315 0.13 -24.80 31.14
C ASN A 315 -1.08 -24.70 30.19
N LEU A 316 -1.02 -25.40 29.04
CA LEU A 316 -2.12 -25.44 28.07
C LEU A 316 -3.05 -26.63 28.37
N GLU A 317 -4.35 -26.37 28.37
CA GLU A 317 -5.40 -27.40 28.46
C GLU A 317 -5.62 -28.09 27.10
N ALA A 318 -5.52 -27.31 26.02
CA ALA A 318 -5.70 -27.78 24.65
C ALA A 318 -4.84 -27.03 23.63
N PHE A 319 -4.59 -27.67 22.49
CA PHE A 319 -3.98 -27.07 21.32
C PHE A 319 -4.82 -27.37 20.08
N TYR A 320 -5.16 -26.34 19.30
CA TYR A 320 -6.06 -26.42 18.16
C TYR A 320 -5.34 -26.20 16.83
N LEU A 321 -5.77 -26.89 15.79
CA LEU A 321 -5.18 -26.79 14.44
C LEU A 321 -6.28 -26.63 13.39
N ALA A 322 -6.11 -25.71 12.45
CA ALA A 322 -6.81 -25.73 11.17
C ALA A 322 -5.86 -26.12 10.03
N THR A 323 -6.27 -27.12 9.26
CA THR A 323 -5.47 -27.69 8.16
C THR A 323 -5.95 -27.18 6.80
N PRO A 324 -5.13 -27.33 5.74
CA PRO A 324 -5.43 -26.76 4.43
C PRO A 324 -6.67 -27.37 3.77
N ASP A 325 -6.99 -28.62 4.10
CA ASP A 325 -8.19 -29.32 3.65
C ASP A 325 -9.47 -28.95 4.43
N GLY A 326 -9.38 -28.00 5.36
CA GLY A 326 -10.51 -27.50 6.14
C GLY A 326 -10.90 -28.39 7.33
N ARG A 327 -9.96 -29.17 7.88
CA ARG A 327 -10.17 -29.88 9.16
C ARG A 327 -9.88 -28.97 10.35
N PHE A 328 -10.55 -29.28 11.45
CA PHE A 328 -10.34 -28.66 12.76
C PHE A 328 -9.98 -29.75 13.76
N GLU A 329 -8.76 -29.70 14.28
CA GLU A 329 -8.21 -30.72 15.17
C GLU A 329 -7.90 -30.14 16.55
N ALA A 330 -7.91 -31.00 17.56
CA ALA A 330 -7.55 -30.60 18.93
C ALA A 330 -6.75 -31.68 19.66
N LEU A 331 -5.67 -31.28 20.33
CA LEU A 331 -4.93 -32.08 21.30
C LEU A 331 -5.24 -31.65 22.73
N ASN A 332 -5.23 -32.60 23.66
CA ASN A 332 -5.22 -32.33 25.10
C ASN A 332 -3.80 -32.06 25.62
N ASN A 333 -3.69 -31.73 26.90
CA ASN A 333 -2.43 -31.53 27.63
C ASN A 333 -1.51 -32.77 27.73
N LYS A 334 -1.93 -33.93 27.22
CA LYS A 334 -1.11 -35.14 27.08
C LYS A 334 -0.64 -35.35 25.64
N GLY A 335 -1.00 -34.46 24.71
CA GLY A 335 -0.73 -34.60 23.28
C GLY A 335 -1.54 -35.72 22.62
N GLU A 336 -2.71 -36.04 23.17
CA GLU A 336 -3.67 -37.00 22.62
C GLU A 336 -4.80 -36.23 21.94
N TYR A 337 -5.31 -36.75 20.82
CA TYR A 337 -6.44 -36.14 20.12
C TYR A 337 -7.69 -36.11 20.98
N ILE A 338 -8.26 -34.93 21.16
CA ILE A 338 -9.61 -34.73 21.69
C ILE A 338 -10.62 -35.00 20.57
N PHE A 339 -10.39 -34.41 19.39
CA PHE A 339 -11.20 -34.63 18.20
C PHE A 339 -10.43 -34.29 16.91
N ILE A 340 -10.95 -34.81 15.81
CA ILE A 340 -10.65 -34.41 14.43
C ILE A 340 -12.01 -34.18 13.76
N ARG A 341 -12.29 -32.95 13.33
CA ARG A 341 -13.55 -32.60 12.64
C ARG A 341 -13.26 -32.28 11.19
N ASN A 342 -13.92 -32.99 10.29
CA ASN A 342 -13.76 -32.79 8.85
C ASN A 342 -14.78 -31.78 8.29
N SER A 343 -14.35 -31.01 7.29
CA SER A 343 -15.22 -30.11 6.51
C SER A 343 -16.00 -29.12 7.37
N VAL A 344 -15.30 -28.40 8.27
CA VAL A 344 -15.96 -27.47 9.19
C VAL A 344 -16.45 -26.23 8.45
N PRO A 345 -17.76 -25.90 8.50
CA PRO A 345 -18.29 -24.73 7.82
C PRO A 345 -17.59 -23.43 8.26
N GLY A 346 -17.09 -22.68 7.29
CA GLY A 346 -16.41 -21.39 7.49
C GLY A 346 -14.89 -21.49 7.65
N LEU A 347 -14.30 -22.69 7.75
CA LEU A 347 -12.85 -22.84 7.53
C LEU A 347 -12.60 -22.87 6.03
N SER A 348 -11.74 -21.98 5.54
CA SER A 348 -11.38 -21.96 4.12
C SER A 348 -10.51 -23.17 3.80
N SER A 349 -10.81 -23.87 2.70
CA SER A 349 -9.98 -24.94 2.16
C SER A 349 -9.29 -24.55 0.85
N VAL A 350 -9.44 -23.29 0.44
CA VAL A 350 -8.88 -22.72 -0.79
C VAL A 350 -8.46 -21.28 -0.50
N CYS A 351 -7.35 -20.82 -1.09
CA CYS A 351 -7.06 -19.38 -1.10
C CYS A 351 -8.12 -18.64 -1.92
N ILE A 352 -8.80 -17.69 -1.30
CA ILE A 352 -9.68 -16.71 -1.93
C ILE A 352 -8.89 -15.39 -1.98
N PRO A 353 -8.37 -14.98 -3.15
CA PRO A 353 -7.67 -13.70 -3.28
C PRO A 353 -8.60 -12.56 -2.86
N TYR A 354 -8.12 -11.69 -1.98
CA TYR A 354 -8.78 -10.41 -1.75
C TYR A 354 -8.62 -9.60 -3.05
N HIS A 355 -9.71 -9.41 -3.79
CA HIS A 355 -9.76 -8.38 -4.82
C HIS A 355 -9.89 -7.04 -4.09
N ASP A 356 -8.76 -6.37 -3.92
CA ASP A 356 -8.68 -4.96 -3.50
C ASP A 356 -9.20 -4.04 -4.62
#